data_AF-A0A542QRW2-F1
#
_entry.id   AF-A0A542QRW2-F1
#
_cell.length_a   1.000
_cell.length_b   1.000
_cell.length_c   1.000
_cell.angle_alpha   90.00
_cell.angle_beta   90.00
_cell.angle_gamma   90.00
#
_symmetry.space_group_name_H-M   'P 1'
#
loop_
_entity.id
_entity.type
_entity.pdbx_description
1 polymer ?
#
loop_
_entity_poly.entity_id
_entity_poly.type
_entity_poly.pdbx_seq_one_letter_code
_entity_poly.pdbx_strand_id
1 'polypeptide(L)'
;MIGTGGEGGLLGIEISPSFTTDHYLYFTHSASEGNRIVRMKYENNALSDYKILLQGMEKSRFHNGGRLRFGPDGKLYASMGDAQSGSRAQDKNSLNGKILRVNPYGTIPSDNPFGNAVWSLGHRNPQGLDFDSQGRLWQAEFGNSVMDEVNLIQRGGNYGWPNCEGTNGSCSGYIPPKKTWPTSSASPSGLTGINDYVFVATTVGERVYRLRIDANSNLVDQKTYFQGTYDRLRTVEVDHDGDIWLTTSTDRDGTAGNDRVLLIDIVYSGGNPQPGEFKLTSSAFNDNATIPAKYTCVGDGTAGQDPSPPPAWGAGSSGAKSYAVVFADVAGSGNKLHWAIWDIPAARPSLPEGLGSGFDVPGQGGAKQKAMGSGANAQKFFGPCPGGSTHPYTFTLYAVNATTVPGIGSGSSTAQIETAIKNASTANVKLRGNSNAGT
;
A
#
# COMPACT_ATOMS: atom_id res chain seq x y z
N MET A 1 15.21 18.56 -16.70
CA MET A 1 14.10 17.70 -17.18
C MET A 1 13.58 18.30 -18.47
N ILE A 2 13.08 17.49 -19.41
CA ILE A 2 12.53 17.97 -20.69
C ILE A 2 11.13 17.37 -20.88
N GLY A 3 10.15 18.18 -21.27
CA GLY A 3 8.83 17.69 -21.66
C GLY A 3 8.82 17.17 -23.09
N THR A 4 7.96 16.21 -23.40
CA THR A 4 7.89 15.60 -24.76
C THR A 4 6.75 16.15 -25.63
N GLY A 5 6.03 17.18 -25.16
CA GLY A 5 4.81 17.66 -25.83
C GLY A 5 3.64 16.66 -25.73
N GLY A 6 3.69 15.79 -24.72
CA GLY A 6 2.72 14.76 -24.41
C GLY A 6 2.97 14.21 -23.01
N GLU A 7 3.04 12.89 -22.87
CA GLU A 7 3.09 12.16 -21.60
C GLU A 7 4.46 12.16 -20.90
N GLY A 8 5.52 12.70 -21.52
CA GLY A 8 6.87 12.70 -20.96
C GLY A 8 7.19 13.98 -20.19
N GLY A 9 7.95 13.84 -19.10
CA GLY A 9 8.27 14.90 -18.15
C GLY A 9 8.91 14.34 -16.88
N LEU A 10 8.59 14.91 -15.72
CA LEU A 10 8.79 14.24 -14.44
C LEU A 10 7.64 13.27 -14.21
N LEU A 11 7.93 12.00 -13.93
CA LEU A 11 6.94 10.92 -13.91
C LEU A 11 6.84 10.33 -12.51
N GLY A 12 7.44 9.15 -12.28
CA GLY A 12 7.44 8.51 -10.96
C GLY A 12 8.37 9.20 -9.98
N ILE A 13 7.94 9.19 -8.72
CA ILE A 13 8.73 9.43 -7.52
C ILE A 13 8.58 8.20 -6.61
N GLU A 14 9.65 7.80 -5.94
CA GLU A 14 9.60 6.74 -4.94
C GLU A 14 10.51 7.08 -3.76
N ILE A 15 10.08 6.72 -2.55
CA ILE A 15 10.79 6.99 -1.30
C ILE A 15 11.65 5.78 -0.95
N SER A 16 12.89 6.01 -0.50
CA SER A 16 13.71 4.90 -0.02
C SER A 16 13.02 4.15 1.13
N PRO A 17 13.04 2.81 1.17
CA PRO A 17 12.58 2.06 2.33
C PRO A 17 13.38 2.38 3.60
N SER A 18 14.56 2.98 3.47
CA SER A 18 15.41 3.44 4.56
C SER A 18 15.48 4.97 4.67
N PHE A 19 14.47 5.68 4.16
CA PHE A 19 14.44 7.15 4.08
C PHE A 19 14.71 7.88 5.40
N THR A 20 14.30 7.30 6.52
CA THR A 20 14.57 7.86 7.86
C THR A 20 16.06 7.93 8.21
N THR A 21 16.91 7.24 7.44
CA THR A 21 18.37 7.18 7.62
C THR A 21 19.14 7.68 6.41
N ASP A 22 18.71 7.34 5.20
CA ASP A 22 19.46 7.65 3.98
C ASP A 22 18.98 8.93 3.26
N HIS A 23 17.74 9.35 3.56
CA HIS A 23 17.07 10.49 2.95
C HIS A 23 17.04 10.47 1.42
N TYR A 24 17.02 9.28 0.79
CA TYR A 24 17.00 9.16 -0.66
C TYR A 24 15.60 9.14 -1.26
N LEU A 25 15.43 9.91 -2.34
CA LEU A 25 14.28 9.89 -3.23
C LEU A 25 14.72 9.45 -4.63
N TYR A 26 13.86 8.70 -5.30
CA TYR A 26 14.07 8.16 -6.62
C TYR A 26 13.08 8.76 -7.59
N PHE A 27 13.52 9.01 -8.82
CA PHE A 27 12.68 9.64 -9.85
C PHE A 27 12.87 8.97 -11.19
N THR A 28 11.78 8.83 -11.94
CA THR A 28 11.84 8.59 -13.38
C THR A 28 11.45 9.87 -14.10
N HIS A 29 12.28 10.30 -15.06
CA HIS A 29 11.94 11.47 -15.87
C HIS A 29 12.55 11.43 -17.27
N SER A 30 11.96 12.22 -18.16
CA SER A 30 12.46 12.45 -19.51
C SER A 30 13.63 13.47 -19.53
N ALA A 31 14.63 13.19 -20.34
CA ALA A 31 15.86 13.96 -20.55
C ALA A 31 16.16 14.08 -22.06
N SER A 32 17.28 14.70 -22.44
CA SER A 32 17.68 14.88 -23.85
C SER A 32 17.83 13.54 -24.58
N GLU A 33 18.46 12.59 -23.91
CA GLU A 33 18.90 11.30 -24.41
C GLU A 33 17.84 10.19 -24.30
N GLY A 34 16.70 10.46 -23.66
CA GLY A 34 15.70 9.44 -23.36
C GLY A 34 15.07 9.64 -21.98
N ASN A 35 14.39 8.61 -21.48
CA ASN A 35 13.98 8.52 -20.09
C ASN A 35 15.14 7.95 -19.24
N ARG A 36 15.16 8.30 -17.95
CA ARG A 36 16.14 7.80 -17.00
C ARG A 36 15.58 7.68 -15.60
N ILE A 37 16.14 6.76 -14.82
CA ILE A 37 15.90 6.58 -13.40
C ILE A 37 17.06 7.22 -12.65
N VAL A 38 16.76 8.10 -11.72
CA VAL A 38 17.74 8.83 -10.93
C VAL A 38 17.42 8.76 -9.44
N ARG A 39 18.43 9.05 -8.62
CA ARG A 39 18.31 9.22 -7.18
C ARG A 39 18.83 10.60 -6.79
N MET A 40 18.20 11.19 -5.78
CA MET A 40 18.61 12.43 -5.16
C MET A 40 18.46 12.32 -3.64
N LYS A 41 19.21 13.10 -2.89
CA LYS A 41 19.08 13.21 -1.44
C LYS A 41 18.17 14.39 -1.07
N TYR A 42 17.24 14.19 -0.15
CA TYR A 42 16.31 15.21 0.35
C TYR A 42 16.62 15.58 1.81
N GLU A 43 17.25 16.72 2.02
CA GLU A 43 17.59 17.22 3.36
C GLU A 43 17.36 18.73 3.40
N ASN A 44 16.96 19.26 4.56
CA ASN A 44 16.74 20.71 4.76
C ASN A 44 15.81 21.34 3.71
N ASN A 45 14.74 20.63 3.35
CA ASN A 45 13.77 21.02 2.30
C ASN A 45 14.39 21.26 0.91
N ALA A 46 15.52 20.61 0.60
CA ALA A 46 16.20 20.73 -0.67
C ALA A 46 16.62 19.37 -1.23
N LEU A 47 16.60 19.27 -2.57
CA LEU A 47 17.12 18.11 -3.30
C LEU A 47 18.59 18.35 -3.71
N SER A 48 19.43 17.35 -3.51
CA SER A 48 20.85 17.37 -3.86
C SER A 48 21.34 15.98 -4.34
N ASP A 49 22.64 15.85 -4.61
CA ASP A 49 23.29 14.59 -5.01
C ASP A 49 22.59 13.85 -6.17
N TYR A 50 22.43 14.54 -7.30
CA TYR A 50 21.81 13.97 -8.49
C TYR A 50 22.65 12.81 -9.05
N LYS A 51 22.10 11.59 -9.04
CA LYS A 51 22.76 10.39 -9.57
C LYS A 51 21.87 9.65 -10.55
N ILE A 52 22.38 9.40 -11.76
CA ILE A 52 21.71 8.52 -12.73
C ILE A 52 21.96 7.08 -12.31
N LEU A 53 20.88 6.32 -12.14
CA LEU A 53 20.92 4.89 -11.81
C LEU A 53 20.78 4.02 -13.06
N LEU A 54 19.90 4.42 -13.97
CA LEU A 54 19.66 3.73 -15.23
C LEU A 54 19.26 4.73 -16.32
N GLN A 55 19.79 4.54 -17.52
CA GLN A 55 19.52 5.36 -18.70
C GLN A 55 19.46 4.47 -19.96
N GLY A 56 19.18 5.06 -21.12
CA GLY A 56 19.07 4.32 -22.39
C GLY A 56 17.66 3.82 -22.69
N MET A 57 16.67 4.24 -21.89
CA MET A 57 15.26 4.08 -22.24
C MET A 57 14.87 5.18 -23.21
N GLU A 58 14.32 4.81 -24.35
CA GLU A 58 13.81 5.75 -25.35
C GLU A 58 12.65 6.57 -24.79
N LYS A 59 12.52 7.81 -25.25
CA LYS A 59 11.39 8.68 -24.95
C LYS A 59 10.56 8.92 -26.21
N SER A 60 9.31 9.26 -26.01
CA SER A 60 8.40 9.59 -27.10
C SER A 60 7.36 10.60 -26.60
N ARG A 61 6.60 11.20 -27.53
CA ARG A 61 5.44 12.02 -27.16
C ARG A 61 4.47 11.24 -26.26
N PHE A 62 4.29 9.95 -26.55
CA PHE A 62 3.47 9.02 -25.78
C PHE A 62 4.26 7.75 -25.40
N HIS A 63 3.76 7.03 -24.40
CA HIS A 63 4.26 5.73 -23.92
C HIS A 63 5.63 5.79 -23.25
N ASN A 64 5.75 6.65 -22.24
CA ASN A 64 6.98 6.74 -21.43
C ASN A 64 6.93 5.85 -20.18
N GLY A 65 5.78 5.25 -19.84
CA GLY A 65 5.60 4.57 -18.56
C GLY A 65 5.88 5.51 -17.39
N GLY A 66 6.72 5.08 -16.45
CA GLY A 66 7.41 5.95 -15.52
C GLY A 66 7.18 5.67 -14.04
N ARG A 67 6.37 4.67 -13.67
CA ARG A 67 6.11 4.34 -12.27
C ARG A 67 7.35 3.68 -11.64
N LEU A 68 7.61 4.00 -10.38
CA LEU A 68 8.64 3.39 -9.55
C LEU A 68 8.00 2.72 -8.34
N ARG A 69 8.58 1.60 -7.89
CA ARG A 69 8.22 0.92 -6.63
C ARG A 69 9.39 0.15 -6.04
N PHE A 70 9.56 0.22 -4.73
CA PHE A 70 10.42 -0.75 -4.04
C PHE A 70 9.67 -2.06 -3.80
N GLY A 71 10.32 -3.16 -4.15
CA GLY A 71 9.83 -4.49 -3.82
C GLY A 71 10.21 -4.94 -2.42
N PRO A 72 9.54 -6.00 -1.91
CA PRO A 72 9.87 -6.62 -0.63
C PRO A 72 11.28 -7.25 -0.61
N ASP A 73 11.90 -7.42 -1.78
CA ASP A 73 13.28 -7.86 -1.97
C ASP A 73 14.32 -6.71 -1.89
N GLY A 74 13.86 -5.49 -1.59
CA GLY A 74 14.69 -4.29 -1.47
C GLY A 74 15.24 -3.80 -2.81
N LYS A 75 14.62 -4.17 -3.94
CA LYS A 75 14.99 -3.70 -5.28
C LYS A 75 14.02 -2.65 -5.79
N LEU A 76 14.50 -1.77 -6.66
CA LEU A 76 13.68 -0.76 -7.31
C LEU A 76 13.14 -1.31 -8.63
N TYR A 77 11.83 -1.36 -8.73
CA TYR A 77 11.10 -1.73 -9.94
C TYR A 77 10.65 -0.47 -10.68
N ALA A 78 10.67 -0.53 -12.00
CA ALA A 78 10.25 0.59 -12.85
C ALA A 78 9.41 0.12 -14.03
N SER A 79 8.35 0.85 -14.35
CA SER A 79 7.53 0.60 -15.53
C SER A 79 8.01 1.46 -16.70
N MET A 80 8.25 0.86 -17.87
CA MET A 80 8.68 1.59 -19.07
C MET A 80 7.82 1.24 -20.27
N GLY A 81 7.23 2.26 -20.90
CA GLY A 81 6.49 2.10 -22.14
C GLY A 81 7.37 1.81 -23.36
N ASP A 82 6.75 1.36 -24.43
CA ASP A 82 7.39 0.97 -25.69
C ASP A 82 7.92 2.16 -26.51
N ALA A 83 7.66 3.40 -26.06
CA ALA A 83 7.94 4.64 -26.77
C ALA A 83 7.38 4.63 -28.21
N GLN A 84 6.16 4.12 -28.37
CA GLN A 84 5.43 3.94 -29.64
C GLN A 84 6.08 2.97 -30.63
N SER A 85 6.97 2.10 -30.16
CA SER A 85 7.62 1.07 -30.98
C SER A 85 7.42 -0.31 -30.36
N GLY A 86 6.36 -1.00 -30.76
CA GLY A 86 6.00 -2.31 -30.21
C GLY A 86 7.11 -3.37 -30.34
N SER A 87 7.95 -3.32 -31.38
CA SER A 87 9.08 -4.24 -31.52
C SER A 87 10.07 -4.16 -30.33
N ARG A 88 10.23 -2.97 -29.73
CA ARG A 88 11.05 -2.79 -28.54
C ARG A 88 10.53 -3.57 -27.35
N ALA A 89 9.22 -3.79 -27.24
CA ALA A 89 8.61 -4.52 -26.13
C ALA A 89 9.03 -5.99 -26.11
N GLN A 90 9.24 -6.61 -27.29
CA GLN A 90 9.69 -8.00 -27.43
C GLN A 90 11.22 -8.16 -27.39
N ASP A 91 11.99 -7.12 -27.71
CA ASP A 91 13.44 -7.16 -27.61
C ASP A 91 13.91 -7.16 -26.14
N LYS A 92 14.62 -8.20 -25.73
CA LYS A 92 15.16 -8.38 -24.37
C LYS A 92 16.34 -7.45 -24.07
N ASN A 93 16.97 -6.89 -25.10
CA ASN A 93 18.10 -5.94 -24.96
C ASN A 93 17.63 -4.49 -24.92
N SER A 94 16.37 -4.23 -25.25
CA SER A 94 15.72 -2.93 -25.08
C SER A 94 15.19 -2.74 -23.66
N LEU A 95 15.25 -1.51 -23.15
CA LEU A 95 14.66 -1.12 -21.86
C LEU A 95 13.21 -0.61 -21.99
N ASN A 96 12.67 -0.52 -23.20
CA ASN A 96 11.30 -0.05 -23.48
C ASN A 96 10.31 -1.20 -23.59
N GLY A 97 9.08 -0.97 -23.15
CA GLY A 97 8.02 -1.97 -23.10
C GLY A 97 8.31 -3.08 -22.08
N LYS A 98 8.78 -2.67 -20.90
CA LYS A 98 9.34 -3.53 -19.85
C LYS A 98 8.80 -3.16 -18.47
N ILE A 99 8.80 -4.14 -17.58
CA ILE A 99 9.08 -3.87 -16.16
C ILE A 99 10.56 -4.13 -15.93
N LEU A 100 11.23 -3.17 -15.32
CA LEU A 100 12.65 -3.19 -14.99
C LEU A 100 12.84 -3.44 -13.49
N ARG A 101 13.98 -4.02 -13.09
CA ARG A 101 14.38 -4.24 -11.69
C ARG A 101 15.88 -3.94 -11.53
N VAL A 102 16.21 -3.00 -10.65
CA VAL A 102 17.59 -2.56 -10.36
C VAL A 102 17.85 -2.52 -8.86
N ASN A 103 19.12 -2.59 -8.46
CA ASN A 103 19.49 -2.30 -7.07
C ASN A 103 19.27 -0.80 -6.76
N PRO A 104 19.06 -0.42 -5.48
CA PRO A 104 18.86 0.99 -5.08
C PRO A 104 20.04 1.93 -5.44
N TYR A 105 21.20 1.37 -5.77
CA TYR A 105 22.40 2.09 -6.18
C TYR A 105 22.70 1.95 -7.68
N GLY A 106 21.76 1.43 -8.48
CA GLY A 106 21.84 1.39 -9.95
C GLY A 106 22.52 0.17 -10.56
N THR A 107 23.12 -0.72 -9.76
CA THR A 107 23.67 -1.98 -10.27
C THR A 107 22.57 -2.97 -10.66
N ILE A 108 22.86 -3.88 -11.59
CA ILE A 108 21.92 -4.92 -12.01
C ILE A 108 21.96 -6.09 -11.01
N PRO A 109 20.81 -6.52 -10.46
CA PRO A 109 20.75 -7.73 -9.66
C PRO A 109 21.18 -8.97 -10.46
N SER A 110 22.07 -9.78 -9.89
CA SER A 110 22.62 -10.98 -10.56
C SER A 110 21.58 -12.06 -10.84
N ASP A 111 20.45 -12.00 -10.13
CA ASP A 111 19.30 -12.89 -10.28
C ASP A 111 18.25 -12.34 -11.27
N ASN A 112 18.52 -11.27 -12.02
CA ASN A 112 17.63 -10.85 -13.10
C ASN A 112 17.59 -11.89 -14.24
N PRO A 113 16.41 -12.14 -14.84
CA PRO A 113 16.18 -13.28 -15.74
C PRO A 113 16.96 -13.21 -17.06
N PHE A 114 17.42 -12.03 -17.47
CA PHE A 114 18.10 -11.81 -18.75
C PHE A 114 19.52 -11.23 -18.58
N GLY A 115 20.07 -11.22 -17.37
CA GLY A 115 21.40 -10.65 -17.08
C GLY A 115 21.49 -9.13 -17.26
N ASN A 116 20.36 -8.45 -17.42
CA ASN A 116 20.24 -6.99 -17.55
C ASN A 116 19.09 -6.47 -16.66
N ALA A 117 18.71 -5.20 -16.78
CA ALA A 117 17.66 -4.59 -15.95
C ALA A 117 16.25 -5.16 -16.18
N VAL A 118 16.01 -5.93 -17.24
CA VAL A 118 14.68 -6.41 -17.61
C VAL A 118 14.20 -7.48 -16.63
N TRP A 119 13.04 -7.23 -16.01
CA TRP A 119 12.34 -8.18 -15.15
C TRP A 119 11.24 -8.93 -15.91
N SER A 120 10.44 -8.21 -16.71
CA SER A 120 9.44 -8.78 -17.62
C SER A 120 9.32 -7.92 -18.88
N LEU A 121 8.75 -8.50 -19.94
CA LEU A 121 8.69 -7.88 -21.27
C LEU A 121 7.32 -8.05 -21.94
N GLY A 122 7.16 -7.45 -23.11
CA GLY A 122 5.90 -7.49 -23.85
C GLY A 122 4.84 -6.54 -23.28
N HIS A 123 5.27 -5.35 -22.82
CA HIS A 123 4.40 -4.30 -22.32
C HIS A 123 4.33 -3.13 -23.31
N ARG A 124 3.19 -2.46 -23.40
CA ARG A 124 2.91 -1.26 -24.21
C ARG A 124 3.16 0.01 -23.43
N ASN A 125 2.39 0.29 -22.39
CA ASN A 125 2.49 1.53 -21.60
C ASN A 125 2.06 1.32 -20.13
N PRO A 126 2.88 0.61 -19.34
CA PRO A 126 2.58 0.31 -17.95
C PRO A 126 2.68 1.58 -17.08
N GLN A 127 1.62 1.93 -16.35
CA GLN A 127 1.49 3.20 -15.58
C GLN A 127 1.34 3.00 -14.06
N GLY A 128 0.91 1.81 -13.63
CA GLY A 128 0.72 1.45 -12.24
C GLY A 128 1.54 0.23 -11.88
N LEU A 129 2.13 0.25 -10.68
CA LEU A 129 2.89 -0.84 -10.10
C LEU A 129 2.66 -0.83 -8.60
N ASP A 130 2.40 -2.00 -8.03
CA ASP A 130 2.50 -2.19 -6.58
C ASP A 130 2.64 -3.67 -6.20
N PHE A 131 3.06 -3.93 -4.98
CA PHE A 131 3.11 -5.26 -4.41
C PHE A 131 1.89 -5.51 -3.54
N ASP A 132 1.32 -6.72 -3.62
CA ASP A 132 0.31 -7.13 -2.64
C ASP A 132 0.93 -7.61 -1.33
N SER A 133 0.08 -7.98 -0.37
CA SER A 133 0.49 -8.46 0.95
C SER A 133 1.31 -9.77 0.92
N GLN A 134 1.30 -10.52 -0.19
CA GLN A 134 2.13 -11.72 -0.41
C GLN A 134 3.47 -11.37 -1.09
N GLY A 135 3.71 -10.11 -1.41
CA GLY A 135 4.90 -9.67 -2.13
C GLY A 135 4.86 -9.98 -3.63
N ARG A 136 3.67 -10.20 -4.21
CA ARG A 136 3.52 -10.39 -5.66
C ARG A 136 3.33 -9.04 -6.35
N LEU A 137 4.01 -8.84 -7.47
CA LEU A 137 3.97 -7.59 -8.22
C LEU A 137 2.75 -7.52 -9.15
N TRP A 138 1.91 -6.51 -8.94
CA TRP A 138 0.77 -6.17 -9.80
C TRP A 138 1.07 -4.93 -10.63
N GLN A 139 0.47 -4.88 -11.81
CA GLN A 139 0.75 -3.84 -12.80
C GLN A 139 -0.52 -3.46 -13.56
N ALA A 140 -0.68 -2.16 -13.84
CA ALA A 140 -1.79 -1.63 -14.63
C ALA A 140 -1.28 -0.95 -15.92
N GLU A 141 -1.92 -1.23 -17.05
CA GLU A 141 -1.46 -0.83 -18.38
C GLU A 141 -2.54 -0.21 -19.26
N PHE A 142 -2.14 0.79 -20.05
CA PHE A 142 -2.93 1.29 -21.17
C PHE A 142 -2.76 0.41 -22.43
N GLY A 143 -3.87 -0.12 -22.91
CA GLY A 143 -4.00 -0.77 -24.21
C GLY A 143 -3.88 0.20 -25.38
N ASN A 144 -3.87 -0.34 -26.61
CA ASN A 144 -3.78 0.46 -27.83
C ASN A 144 -5.15 0.84 -28.37
N SER A 145 -6.01 -0.16 -28.58
CA SER A 145 -7.30 0.04 -29.26
C SER A 145 -8.37 -0.94 -28.78
N VAL A 146 -7.98 -2.01 -28.09
CA VAL A 146 -8.89 -3.09 -27.70
C VAL A 146 -9.07 -3.12 -26.20
N MET A 147 -8.00 -3.42 -25.44
CA MET A 147 -8.11 -3.70 -24.02
C MET A 147 -6.98 -3.06 -23.22
N ASP A 148 -7.36 -2.36 -22.16
CA ASP A 148 -6.49 -2.08 -21.02
C ASP A 148 -6.38 -3.31 -20.10
N GLU A 149 -5.34 -3.35 -19.29
CA GLU A 149 -5.00 -4.54 -18.51
C GLU A 149 -4.62 -4.26 -17.06
N VAL A 150 -4.90 -5.24 -16.20
CA VAL A 150 -4.13 -5.47 -14.95
C VAL A 150 -3.48 -6.84 -15.02
N ASN A 151 -2.18 -6.86 -14.76
CA ASN A 151 -1.31 -8.03 -14.86
C ASN A 151 -0.73 -8.41 -13.50
N LEU A 152 -0.57 -9.72 -13.28
CA LEU A 152 0.27 -10.27 -12.22
C LEU A 152 1.64 -10.56 -12.80
N ILE A 153 2.64 -9.77 -12.41
CA ILE A 153 3.98 -9.77 -13.01
C ILE A 153 4.82 -10.95 -12.51
N GLN A 154 5.37 -11.72 -13.44
CA GLN A 154 6.24 -12.86 -13.20
C GLN A 154 7.66 -12.59 -13.71
N ARG A 155 8.66 -13.12 -13.00
CA ARG A 155 10.07 -13.06 -13.39
C ARG A 155 10.26 -13.69 -14.78
N GLY A 156 10.78 -12.91 -15.72
CA GLY A 156 11.03 -13.33 -17.10
C GLY A 156 9.78 -13.47 -17.96
N GLY A 157 8.60 -13.10 -17.44
CA GLY A 157 7.32 -13.25 -18.12
C GLY A 157 7.19 -12.35 -19.36
N ASN A 158 6.54 -12.88 -20.39
CA ASN A 158 6.20 -12.14 -21.61
C ASN A 158 4.67 -11.92 -21.67
N TYR A 159 4.27 -10.65 -21.71
CA TYR A 159 2.87 -10.20 -21.68
C TYR A 159 2.29 -9.93 -23.07
N GLY A 160 3.08 -10.18 -24.11
CA GLY A 160 2.57 -10.39 -25.47
C GLY A 160 2.50 -9.18 -26.37
N TRP A 161 2.51 -7.94 -25.87
CA TRP A 161 2.52 -6.75 -26.73
C TRP A 161 3.75 -6.74 -27.66
N PRO A 162 3.61 -6.47 -28.98
CA PRO A 162 2.40 -6.03 -29.68
C PRO A 162 1.61 -7.15 -30.35
N ASN A 163 2.03 -8.40 -30.20
CA ASN A 163 1.43 -9.54 -30.87
C ASN A 163 0.10 -9.96 -30.23
N CYS A 164 -0.09 -9.67 -28.95
CA CYS A 164 -1.31 -9.88 -28.20
C CYS A 164 -1.65 -8.62 -27.38
N GLU A 165 -2.91 -8.19 -27.46
CA GLU A 165 -3.48 -7.09 -26.66
C GLU A 165 -4.72 -7.63 -25.92
N GLY A 166 -4.62 -7.80 -24.61
CA GLY A 166 -5.60 -8.49 -23.80
C GLY A 166 -5.69 -9.98 -24.16
N THR A 167 -6.73 -10.31 -24.92
CA THR A 167 -6.95 -11.65 -25.48
C THR A 167 -7.11 -11.61 -27.01
N ASN A 168 -6.70 -10.51 -27.64
CA ASN A 168 -6.81 -10.30 -29.08
C ASN A 168 -5.44 -10.43 -29.76
N GLY A 169 -5.38 -11.10 -30.91
CA GLY A 169 -4.15 -11.33 -31.66
C GLY A 169 -3.56 -12.73 -31.43
N SER A 170 -2.24 -12.84 -31.57
CA SER A 170 -1.51 -14.11 -31.44
C SER A 170 -1.08 -14.33 -30.00
N CYS A 171 -2.03 -14.69 -29.13
CA CYS A 171 -1.81 -14.74 -27.68
C CYS A 171 -1.19 -16.04 -27.13
N SER A 172 -1.02 -17.06 -27.97
CA SER A 172 -0.47 -18.34 -27.53
C SER A 172 0.97 -18.18 -27.03
N GLY A 173 1.25 -18.70 -25.83
CA GLY A 173 2.58 -18.66 -25.21
C GLY A 173 2.90 -17.40 -24.41
N TYR A 174 1.97 -16.44 -24.31
CA TYR A 174 2.10 -15.27 -23.44
C TYR A 174 1.32 -15.45 -22.13
N ILE A 175 1.70 -14.67 -21.12
CA ILE A 175 1.00 -14.63 -19.84
C ILE A 175 -0.25 -13.75 -20.00
N PRO A 176 -1.46 -14.27 -19.77
CA PRO A 176 -2.68 -13.49 -19.94
C PRO A 176 -2.88 -12.49 -18.78
N PRO A 177 -3.56 -11.36 -19.03
CA PRO A 177 -3.92 -10.42 -17.99
C PRO A 177 -4.93 -11.02 -17.01
N LYS A 178 -4.87 -10.53 -15.76
CA LYS A 178 -5.81 -10.92 -14.69
C LYS A 178 -7.12 -10.17 -14.77
N LYS A 179 -7.13 -9.01 -15.41
CA LYS A 179 -8.33 -8.24 -15.70
C LYS A 179 -8.14 -7.40 -16.96
N THR A 180 -9.20 -7.27 -17.74
CA THR A 180 -9.25 -6.39 -18.90
C THR A 180 -10.46 -5.46 -18.86
N TRP A 181 -10.33 -4.31 -19.52
CA TRP A 181 -11.44 -3.40 -19.84
C TRP A 181 -11.23 -2.83 -21.24
N PRO A 182 -12.30 -2.48 -21.97
CA PRO A 182 -12.15 -1.71 -23.20
C PRO A 182 -11.35 -0.42 -22.96
N THR A 183 -10.47 -0.05 -23.88
CA THR A 183 -9.64 1.18 -23.78
C THR A 183 -10.48 2.45 -23.62
N SER A 184 -11.70 2.45 -24.17
CA SER A 184 -12.68 3.54 -24.03
C SER A 184 -13.30 3.67 -22.64
N SER A 185 -13.03 2.70 -21.74
CA SER A 185 -13.72 2.59 -20.46
C SER A 185 -12.80 2.78 -19.26
N ALA A 186 -11.51 2.47 -19.34
CA ALA A 186 -10.63 2.53 -18.16
C ALA A 186 -9.47 3.52 -18.34
N SER A 187 -8.49 3.21 -19.18
CA SER A 187 -7.15 3.78 -19.12
C SER A 187 -6.60 3.75 -17.68
N PRO A 188 -6.24 2.55 -17.17
CA PRO A 188 -5.82 2.33 -15.78
C PRO A 188 -4.38 2.81 -15.56
N SER A 189 -4.24 3.78 -14.67
CA SER A 189 -3.01 4.52 -14.41
C SER A 189 -2.32 4.03 -13.14
N GLY A 190 -2.39 4.76 -12.03
CA GLY A 190 -1.91 4.29 -10.74
C GLY A 190 -2.64 3.03 -10.25
N LEU A 191 -1.89 2.15 -9.60
CA LEU A 191 -2.39 0.95 -8.94
C LEU A 191 -1.74 0.87 -7.56
N THR A 192 -2.51 0.51 -6.54
CA THR A 192 -1.98 0.15 -5.22
C THR A 192 -2.63 -1.12 -4.66
N GLY A 193 -1.84 -1.93 -3.96
CA GLY A 193 -2.27 -3.12 -3.23
C GLY A 193 -2.58 -2.77 -1.77
N ILE A 194 -3.76 -3.14 -1.30
CA ILE A 194 -4.13 -3.02 0.11
C ILE A 194 -4.70 -4.36 0.56
N ASN A 195 -3.95 -5.06 1.41
CA ASN A 195 -4.32 -6.39 1.89
C ASN A 195 -4.54 -7.38 0.72
N ASP A 196 -5.77 -7.85 0.58
CA ASP A 196 -6.21 -8.77 -0.48
C ASP A 196 -6.94 -8.03 -1.61
N TYR A 197 -6.66 -6.74 -1.83
CA TYR A 197 -7.31 -5.92 -2.85
C TYR A 197 -6.30 -5.14 -3.68
N VAL A 198 -6.63 -4.94 -4.96
CA VAL A 198 -6.00 -3.92 -5.80
C VAL A 198 -6.96 -2.78 -6.03
N PHE A 199 -6.46 -1.55 -5.90
CA PHE A 199 -7.14 -0.32 -6.25
C PHE A 199 -6.49 0.26 -7.49
N VAL A 200 -7.29 0.65 -8.47
CA VAL A 200 -6.81 1.11 -9.78
C VAL A 200 -7.46 2.44 -10.11
N ALA A 201 -6.66 3.50 -10.15
CA ALA A 201 -7.09 4.83 -10.60
C ALA A 201 -7.16 4.86 -12.13
N THR A 202 -8.27 5.35 -12.66
CA THR A 202 -8.52 5.34 -14.11
C THR A 202 -8.70 6.76 -14.64
N THR A 203 -8.10 7.02 -15.80
CA THR A 203 -8.13 8.36 -16.39
C THR A 203 -9.37 8.53 -17.27
N VAL A 204 -9.52 7.77 -18.35
CA VAL A 204 -10.74 7.79 -19.19
C VAL A 204 -11.97 7.29 -18.41
N GLY A 205 -11.78 6.34 -17.49
CA GLY A 205 -12.86 5.82 -16.66
C GLY A 205 -13.36 6.80 -15.59
N GLU A 206 -12.54 7.78 -15.19
CA GLU A 206 -12.89 8.77 -14.16
C GLU A 206 -13.43 8.11 -12.88
N ARG A 207 -12.73 7.07 -12.41
CA ARG A 207 -13.15 6.22 -11.29
C ARG A 207 -11.96 5.52 -10.66
N VAL A 208 -12.18 4.98 -9.46
CA VAL A 208 -11.31 3.94 -8.88
C VAL A 208 -12.02 2.60 -8.95
N TYR A 209 -11.37 1.60 -9.54
CA TYR A 209 -11.78 0.20 -9.37
C TYR A 209 -11.12 -0.39 -8.14
N ARG A 210 -11.88 -1.17 -7.36
CA ARG A 210 -11.35 -2.04 -6.32
C ARG A 210 -11.67 -3.48 -6.67
N LEU A 211 -10.67 -4.33 -6.83
CA LEU A 211 -10.84 -5.76 -7.09
C LEU A 211 -10.24 -6.57 -5.95
N ARG A 212 -10.91 -7.63 -5.52
CA ARG A 212 -10.38 -8.58 -4.54
C ARG A 212 -9.49 -9.58 -5.23
N ILE A 213 -8.35 -9.89 -4.62
CA ILE A 213 -7.47 -10.99 -5.01
C ILE A 213 -7.97 -12.26 -4.30
N ASP A 214 -8.36 -13.27 -5.06
CA ASP A 214 -8.74 -14.56 -4.49
C ASP A 214 -7.52 -15.44 -4.15
N ALA A 215 -7.76 -16.60 -3.53
CA ALA A 215 -6.71 -17.55 -3.16
C ALA A 215 -5.91 -18.09 -4.36
N ASN A 216 -6.45 -18.01 -5.58
CA ASN A 216 -5.83 -18.45 -6.83
C ASN A 216 -5.18 -17.28 -7.59
N SER A 217 -5.03 -16.10 -6.95
CA SER A 217 -4.47 -14.89 -7.57
C SER A 217 -5.32 -14.34 -8.74
N ASN A 218 -6.64 -14.53 -8.72
CA ASN A 218 -7.55 -13.92 -9.67
C ASN A 218 -8.16 -12.65 -9.08
N LEU A 219 -8.52 -11.72 -9.98
CA LEU A 219 -9.22 -10.49 -9.60
C LEU A 219 -10.73 -10.69 -9.71
N VAL A 220 -11.40 -10.65 -8.57
CA VAL A 220 -12.84 -10.89 -8.41
C VAL A 220 -13.51 -9.72 -7.67
N ASP A 221 -14.83 -9.75 -7.53
CA ASP A 221 -15.61 -8.79 -6.73
C ASP A 221 -15.30 -7.30 -6.99
N GLN A 222 -15.18 -6.94 -8.28
CA GLN A 222 -14.91 -5.56 -8.68
C GLN A 222 -15.99 -4.62 -8.15
N LYS A 223 -15.58 -3.58 -7.44
CA LYS A 223 -16.40 -2.42 -7.08
C LYS A 223 -15.87 -1.16 -7.77
N THR A 224 -16.78 -0.21 -8.01
CA THR A 224 -16.47 1.09 -8.59
C THR A 224 -16.70 2.17 -7.55
N TYR A 225 -15.75 3.09 -7.42
CA TYR A 225 -15.84 4.27 -6.57
C TYR A 225 -15.62 5.54 -7.38
N PHE A 226 -16.26 6.63 -6.93
CA PHE A 226 -16.05 8.00 -7.43
C PHE A 226 -16.30 8.23 -8.93
N GLN A 227 -17.19 7.43 -9.53
CA GLN A 227 -17.53 7.56 -10.96
C GLN A 227 -17.86 9.01 -11.32
N GLY A 228 -17.06 9.62 -12.20
CA GLY A 228 -17.25 10.98 -12.71
C GLY A 228 -17.23 12.07 -11.62
N THR A 229 -16.83 11.74 -10.39
CA THR A 229 -16.89 12.67 -9.26
C THR A 229 -15.70 13.62 -9.22
N TYR A 230 -14.53 13.12 -9.62
CA TYR A 230 -13.26 13.84 -9.54
C TYR A 230 -12.53 13.92 -10.89
N ASP A 231 -13.28 13.69 -11.98
CA ASP A 231 -12.75 13.57 -13.35
C ASP A 231 -11.65 12.49 -13.43
N ARG A 232 -10.62 12.74 -14.24
CA ARG A 232 -9.52 11.81 -14.51
C ARG A 232 -8.68 11.59 -13.25
N LEU A 233 -8.54 10.34 -12.82
CA LEU A 233 -7.69 9.96 -11.69
C LEU A 233 -6.39 9.33 -12.19
N ARG A 234 -5.25 9.79 -11.65
CA ARG A 234 -3.90 9.44 -12.13
C ARG A 234 -3.14 8.50 -11.20
N THR A 235 -3.24 8.71 -9.91
CA THR A 235 -2.49 7.95 -8.90
C THR A 235 -3.41 7.61 -7.75
N VAL A 236 -3.19 6.43 -7.18
CA VAL A 236 -3.80 5.92 -5.95
C VAL A 236 -2.64 5.35 -5.13
N GLU A 237 -2.47 5.80 -3.89
CA GLU A 237 -1.42 5.35 -2.96
C GLU A 237 -2.00 5.16 -1.57
N VAL A 238 -1.45 4.22 -0.80
CA VAL A 238 -1.77 4.07 0.62
C VAL A 238 -1.11 5.20 1.41
N ASP A 239 -1.83 5.78 2.36
CA ASP A 239 -1.27 6.74 3.30
C ASP A 239 -0.65 6.08 4.54
N HIS A 240 -0.10 6.89 5.45
CA HIS A 240 0.51 6.40 6.68
C HIS A 240 -0.47 5.66 7.61
N ASP A 241 -1.76 5.98 7.51
CA ASP A 241 -2.80 5.46 8.37
C ASP A 241 -3.56 4.29 7.71
N GLY A 242 -3.21 3.89 6.49
CA GLY A 242 -3.87 2.79 5.75
C GLY A 242 -5.10 3.23 4.96
N ASP A 243 -5.34 4.54 4.86
CA ASP A 243 -6.30 5.18 3.97
C ASP A 243 -5.63 5.45 2.60
N ILE A 244 -6.28 6.19 1.70
CA ILE A 244 -5.78 6.36 0.31
C ILE A 244 -5.61 7.83 -0.07
N TRP A 245 -4.46 8.16 -0.65
CA TRP A 245 -4.28 9.36 -1.46
C TRP A 245 -4.67 9.13 -2.92
N LEU A 246 -5.42 10.06 -3.51
CA LEU A 246 -5.69 10.12 -4.96
C LEU A 246 -5.15 11.41 -5.56
N THR A 247 -4.71 11.36 -6.81
CA THR A 247 -4.41 12.57 -7.60
C THR A 247 -5.32 12.66 -8.82
N THR A 248 -5.83 13.85 -9.12
CA THR A 248 -6.52 14.13 -10.39
C THR A 248 -5.51 14.40 -11.51
N SER A 249 -5.95 14.35 -12.77
CA SER A 249 -5.13 14.73 -13.93
C SER A 249 -5.99 15.32 -15.04
N THR A 250 -6.34 16.59 -14.85
CA THR A 250 -7.08 17.41 -15.80
C THR A 250 -6.07 18.37 -16.45
N ASP A 251 -5.54 17.93 -17.59
CA ASP A 251 -4.43 18.59 -18.30
C ASP A 251 -4.81 20.02 -18.75
N ARG A 252 -4.01 21.02 -18.34
CA ARG A 252 -3.86 22.35 -19.01
C ARG A 252 -5.16 23.06 -19.40
N ASP A 253 -6.25 22.78 -18.72
CA ASP A 253 -7.54 23.42 -18.98
C ASP A 253 -7.57 24.87 -18.46
N GLY A 254 -6.59 25.25 -17.62
CA GLY A 254 -6.49 26.57 -17.02
C GLY A 254 -7.49 26.79 -15.87
N THR A 255 -8.15 25.73 -15.43
CA THR A 255 -9.17 25.80 -14.37
C THR A 255 -8.49 25.91 -13.01
N ALA A 256 -8.80 26.99 -12.29
CA ALA A 256 -8.32 27.16 -10.92
C ALA A 256 -8.78 26.00 -10.02
N GLY A 257 -7.83 25.45 -9.25
CA GLY A 257 -8.11 24.32 -8.36
C GLY A 257 -7.83 22.94 -8.95
N ASN A 258 -7.44 22.84 -10.24
CA ASN A 258 -6.88 21.62 -10.83
C ASN A 258 -5.33 21.73 -10.93
N ASP A 259 -4.57 20.66 -10.73
CA ASP A 259 -4.96 19.34 -10.21
C ASP A 259 -5.01 19.28 -8.68
N ARG A 260 -5.66 18.24 -8.13
CA ARG A 260 -5.90 18.03 -6.71
C ARG A 260 -5.21 16.77 -6.19
N VAL A 261 -4.82 16.82 -4.91
CA VAL A 261 -4.50 15.66 -4.10
C VAL A 261 -5.63 15.47 -3.10
N LEU A 262 -6.26 14.30 -3.09
CA LEU A 262 -7.41 13.96 -2.26
C LEU A 262 -6.98 12.92 -1.23
N LEU A 263 -7.36 13.10 0.03
CA LEU A 263 -7.30 12.07 1.05
C LEU A 263 -8.66 11.39 1.14
N ILE A 264 -8.69 10.07 1.05
CA ILE A 264 -9.90 9.25 1.02
C ILE A 264 -9.83 8.22 2.14
N ASP A 265 -10.72 8.37 3.12
CA ASP A 265 -10.87 7.41 4.21
C ASP A 265 -11.43 6.07 3.70
N ILE A 266 -10.72 4.97 3.99
CA ILE A 266 -11.25 3.64 3.75
C ILE A 266 -12.17 3.25 4.90
N VAL A 267 -13.47 3.22 4.60
CA VAL A 267 -14.47 2.68 5.50
C VAL A 267 -14.66 1.19 5.20
N TYR A 268 -14.07 0.33 6.03
CA TYR A 268 -14.40 -1.10 6.04
C TYR A 268 -15.86 -1.27 6.51
N SER A 269 -16.67 -2.05 5.81
CA SER A 269 -18.01 -2.37 6.29
C SER A 269 -17.91 -3.43 7.40
N GLY A 270 -18.48 -3.15 8.57
CA GLY A 270 -18.64 -4.13 9.64
C GLY A 270 -19.30 -5.44 9.16
N GLY A 271 -18.95 -6.56 9.78
CA GLY A 271 -19.44 -7.90 9.44
C GLY A 271 -18.38 -8.98 9.68
N ASN A 272 -18.77 -10.25 9.73
CA ASN A 272 -17.81 -11.34 9.92
C ASN A 272 -16.79 -11.38 8.76
N PRO A 273 -15.51 -11.65 9.03
CA PRO A 273 -14.50 -11.83 7.97
C PRO A 273 -14.97 -12.89 6.99
N GLN A 274 -14.87 -12.61 5.68
CA GLN A 274 -15.02 -13.68 4.70
C GLN A 274 -13.83 -14.65 4.81
N PRO A 275 -13.99 -15.94 4.48
CA PRO A 275 -12.86 -16.87 4.42
C PRO A 275 -11.75 -16.31 3.54
N GLY A 276 -10.56 -16.12 4.11
CA GLY A 276 -9.40 -15.57 3.40
C GLY A 276 -9.35 -14.03 3.33
N GLU A 277 -10.19 -13.30 4.06
CA GLU A 277 -10.08 -11.84 4.19
C GLU A 277 -9.21 -11.45 5.39
N PHE A 278 -8.22 -10.58 5.19
CA PHE A 278 -7.54 -9.91 6.31
C PHE A 278 -8.47 -8.84 6.89
N LYS A 279 -9.09 -9.12 8.04
CA LYS A 279 -10.10 -8.25 8.70
C LYS A 279 -10.07 -8.40 10.21
N LEU A 280 -10.13 -7.28 10.93
CA LEU A 280 -10.28 -7.22 12.39
C LEU A 280 -11.76 -7.07 12.79
N THR A 281 -12.21 -7.86 13.76
CA THR A 281 -13.53 -7.78 14.37
C THR A 281 -13.45 -7.93 15.88
N SER A 282 -14.56 -7.66 16.57
CA SER A 282 -14.73 -7.97 17.98
C SER A 282 -16.16 -8.43 18.24
N SER A 283 -16.35 -9.38 19.15
CA SER A 283 -17.70 -9.75 19.60
C SER A 283 -18.32 -8.70 20.54
N ALA A 284 -17.54 -7.72 21.00
CA ALA A 284 -17.99 -6.67 21.90
C ALA A 284 -18.79 -5.57 21.20
N PHE A 285 -18.42 -5.20 19.97
CA PHE A 285 -19.07 -4.14 19.21
C PHE A 285 -18.77 -4.26 17.71
N ASN A 286 -19.68 -3.73 16.90
CA ASN A 286 -19.52 -3.64 15.45
C ASN A 286 -18.65 -2.43 15.08
N ASP A 287 -18.03 -2.48 13.91
CA ASP A 287 -17.25 -1.36 13.38
C ASP A 287 -18.09 -0.06 13.29
N ASN A 288 -17.49 1.06 13.70
CA ASN A 288 -18.10 2.38 13.93
C ASN A 288 -19.19 2.45 15.03
N ALA A 289 -19.47 1.37 15.75
CA ALA A 289 -20.41 1.40 16.86
C ALA A 289 -19.80 2.06 18.12
N THR A 290 -20.66 2.39 19.08
CA THR A 290 -20.21 2.83 20.40
C THR A 290 -19.50 1.69 21.13
N ILE A 291 -18.30 1.96 21.67
CA ILE A 291 -17.56 1.02 22.51
C ILE A 291 -18.34 0.85 23.83
N PRO A 292 -18.73 -0.39 24.21
CA PRO A 292 -19.51 -0.63 25.43
C PRO A 292 -18.81 -0.10 26.68
N ALA A 293 -19.58 0.48 27.60
CA ALA A 293 -19.07 1.11 28.83
C ALA A 293 -18.17 0.18 29.67
N LYS A 294 -18.39 -1.14 29.59
CA LYS A 294 -17.53 -2.15 30.22
C LYS A 294 -16.04 -2.02 29.84
N TYR A 295 -15.73 -1.53 28.65
CA TYR A 295 -14.36 -1.41 28.13
C TYR A 295 -13.82 0.02 28.18
N THR A 296 -14.50 0.91 28.91
CA THR A 296 -14.15 2.33 29.05
C THR A 296 -14.05 2.68 30.53
N CYS A 297 -13.50 3.85 30.86
CA CYS A 297 -13.31 4.28 32.26
C CYS A 297 -14.60 4.41 33.09
N VAL A 298 -15.78 4.29 32.46
CA VAL A 298 -17.08 4.22 33.15
C VAL A 298 -17.34 2.84 33.74
N GLY A 299 -16.80 1.78 33.13
CA GLY A 299 -17.11 0.38 33.47
C GLY A 299 -16.76 0.00 34.90
N ASP A 300 -15.67 0.53 35.44
CA ASP A 300 -15.23 0.36 36.82
C ASP A 300 -15.02 1.68 37.59
N GLY A 301 -15.31 2.81 36.94
CA GLY A 301 -15.14 4.16 37.48
C GLY A 301 -13.68 4.62 37.62
N THR A 302 -12.70 3.87 37.10
CA THR A 302 -11.26 4.19 37.21
C THR A 302 -10.51 3.95 35.90
N ALA A 303 -10.06 5.02 35.25
CA ALA A 303 -9.28 4.92 34.02
C ALA A 303 -8.06 3.97 34.13
N GLY A 304 -7.94 3.03 33.19
CA GLY A 304 -6.81 2.11 33.10
C GLY A 304 -6.96 0.85 33.95
N GLN A 305 -8.14 0.55 34.49
CA GLN A 305 -8.48 -0.75 35.11
C GLN A 305 -9.43 -1.58 34.20
N ASP A 306 -9.72 -1.06 33.01
CA ASP A 306 -10.70 -1.59 32.08
C ASP A 306 -10.28 -2.95 31.50
N PRO A 307 -11.18 -3.95 31.38
CA PRO A 307 -10.89 -5.14 30.61
C PRO A 307 -10.68 -4.78 29.13
N SER A 308 -9.74 -5.45 28.46
CA SER A 308 -9.64 -5.36 27.00
C SER A 308 -10.85 -6.04 26.33
N PRO A 309 -11.43 -5.47 25.26
CA PRO A 309 -12.39 -6.22 24.46
C PRO A 309 -11.69 -7.42 23.78
N PRO A 310 -12.44 -8.45 23.34
CA PRO A 310 -11.87 -9.59 22.63
C PRO A 310 -11.80 -9.30 21.10
N PRO A 311 -10.62 -8.94 20.54
CA PRO A 311 -10.45 -8.90 19.09
C PRO A 311 -10.29 -10.30 18.50
N ALA A 312 -10.78 -10.48 17.28
CA ALA A 312 -10.55 -11.64 16.45
C ALA A 312 -10.30 -11.18 15.01
N TRP A 313 -9.58 -11.97 14.22
CA TRP A 313 -9.30 -11.62 12.84
C TRP A 313 -9.15 -12.81 11.91
N GLY A 314 -9.44 -12.56 10.64
CA GLY A 314 -9.00 -13.43 9.56
C GLY A 314 -7.54 -13.13 9.22
N ALA A 315 -6.70 -14.17 9.08
CA ALA A 315 -5.31 -13.99 8.66
C ALA A 315 -5.17 -13.48 7.21
N GLY A 316 -6.23 -13.63 6.41
CA GLY A 316 -6.23 -13.32 4.98
C GLY A 316 -5.09 -14.00 4.24
N SER A 317 -4.51 -13.29 3.27
CA SER A 317 -3.28 -13.71 2.62
C SER A 317 -2.02 -12.96 3.10
N SER A 318 -2.10 -12.37 4.29
CA SER A 318 -1.09 -11.45 4.85
C SER A 318 0.32 -12.03 5.05
N GLY A 319 0.48 -13.36 5.07
CA GLY A 319 1.77 -14.01 5.31
C GLY A 319 2.41 -13.67 6.67
N ALA A 320 1.62 -13.17 7.62
CA ALA A 320 2.10 -12.65 8.89
C ALA A 320 2.87 -13.72 9.69
N LYS A 321 4.05 -13.35 10.23
CA LYS A 321 4.82 -14.18 11.17
C LYS A 321 4.40 -13.93 12.61
N SER A 322 3.89 -12.73 12.90
CA SER A 322 3.20 -12.38 14.14
C SER A 322 2.17 -11.27 13.85
N TYR A 323 1.33 -10.97 14.84
CA TYR A 323 0.38 -9.86 14.79
C TYR A 323 0.67 -8.83 15.88
N ALA A 324 0.25 -7.60 15.63
CA ALA A 324 0.17 -6.55 16.63
C ALA A 324 -1.17 -5.83 16.55
N VAL A 325 -1.66 -5.32 17.68
CA VAL A 325 -2.85 -4.47 17.76
C VAL A 325 -2.46 -3.17 18.42
N VAL A 326 -2.76 -2.04 17.79
CA VAL A 326 -2.63 -0.69 18.35
C VAL A 326 -4.01 -0.11 18.55
N PHE A 327 -4.28 0.37 19.76
CA PHE A 327 -5.51 1.04 20.15
C PHE A 327 -5.22 2.53 20.40
N ALA A 328 -5.90 3.41 19.70
CA ALA A 328 -5.67 4.85 19.77
C ALA A 328 -6.96 5.68 19.75
N ASP A 329 -6.94 6.81 20.44
CA ASP A 329 -7.89 7.91 20.30
C ASP A 329 -7.48 8.77 19.09
N VAL A 330 -8.35 8.85 18.09
CA VAL A 330 -8.10 9.56 16.84
C VAL A 330 -8.87 10.88 16.74
N ALA A 331 -9.33 11.43 17.87
CA ALA A 331 -9.93 12.76 17.90
C ALA A 331 -8.91 13.84 17.47
N GLY A 332 -9.34 14.71 16.54
CA GLY A 332 -8.49 15.80 16.00
C GLY A 332 -7.23 15.27 15.31
N SER A 333 -6.08 15.89 15.56
CA SER A 333 -4.77 15.45 15.05
C SER A 333 -3.98 14.59 16.04
N GLY A 334 -4.63 14.13 17.12
CA GLY A 334 -3.94 13.66 18.31
C GLY A 334 -3.34 12.25 18.25
N ASN A 335 -3.88 11.37 17.39
CA ASN A 335 -3.61 9.91 17.33
C ASN A 335 -2.95 9.34 18.60
N LYS A 336 -3.66 9.48 19.73
CA LYS A 336 -3.09 9.22 21.05
C LYS A 336 -3.18 7.73 21.31
N LEU A 337 -2.03 7.07 21.36
CA LEU A 337 -1.97 5.64 21.65
C LEU A 337 -2.41 5.37 23.09
N HIS A 338 -3.48 4.59 23.24
CA HIS A 338 -4.01 4.12 24.50
C HIS A 338 -3.36 2.79 24.91
N TRP A 339 -3.26 1.85 23.97
CA TRP A 339 -2.70 0.53 24.25
C TRP A 339 -2.13 -0.10 22.99
N ALA A 340 -1.09 -0.90 23.14
CA ALA A 340 -0.55 -1.74 22.09
C ALA A 340 -0.20 -3.11 22.65
N ILE A 341 -0.43 -4.14 21.85
CA ILE A 341 0.05 -5.50 22.06
C ILE A 341 0.73 -5.98 20.78
N TRP A 342 1.88 -6.65 20.88
CA TRP A 342 2.65 -7.12 19.74
C TRP A 342 3.32 -8.46 20.03
N ASP A 343 3.98 -9.03 19.03
CA ASP A 343 4.54 -10.38 19.06
C ASP A 343 3.48 -11.47 19.31
N ILE A 344 2.22 -11.22 18.92
CA ILE A 344 1.14 -12.21 19.00
C ILE A 344 1.44 -13.31 17.98
N PRO A 345 1.60 -14.58 18.36
CA PRO A 345 1.95 -15.63 17.41
C PRO A 345 0.92 -15.76 16.29
N ALA A 346 1.36 -15.99 15.04
CA ALA A 346 0.46 -16.08 13.88
C ALA A 346 -0.63 -17.17 14.02
N ALA A 347 -0.35 -18.21 14.81
CA ALA A 347 -1.31 -19.27 15.14
C ALA A 347 -2.43 -18.85 16.11
N ARG A 348 -2.42 -17.61 16.61
CA ARG A 348 -3.44 -17.03 17.49
C ARG A 348 -4.22 -15.91 16.79
N PRO A 349 -5.29 -16.22 16.04
CA PRO A 349 -6.09 -15.23 15.30
C PRO A 349 -7.11 -14.48 16.18
N SER A 350 -6.91 -14.46 17.50
CA SER A 350 -7.76 -13.77 18.46
C SER A 350 -7.06 -13.57 19.79
N LEU A 351 -7.59 -12.65 20.59
CA LEU A 351 -7.22 -12.43 21.98
C LEU A 351 -8.46 -12.58 22.87
N PRO A 352 -8.34 -13.16 24.07
CA PRO A 352 -9.44 -13.22 25.01
C PRO A 352 -9.81 -11.82 25.53
N GLU A 353 -11.03 -11.69 26.04
CA GLU A 353 -11.42 -10.53 26.83
C GLU A 353 -10.60 -10.49 28.13
N GLY A 354 -10.14 -9.30 28.54
CA GLY A 354 -9.43 -9.13 29.81
C GLY A 354 -8.05 -9.81 29.86
N LEU A 355 -7.11 -9.34 29.05
CA LEU A 355 -5.75 -9.91 28.90
C LEU A 355 -4.87 -9.90 30.16
N GLY A 356 -5.28 -9.22 31.22
CA GLY A 356 -4.51 -9.08 32.45
C GLY A 356 -3.40 -8.03 32.36
N SER A 357 -2.48 -8.05 33.33
CA SER A 357 -1.39 -7.09 33.47
C SER A 357 -0.01 -7.73 33.34
N GLY A 358 0.99 -6.90 33.04
CA GLY A 358 2.38 -7.29 32.82
C GLY A 358 2.85 -6.89 31.41
N PHE A 359 4.16 -6.61 31.29
CA PHE A 359 4.77 -6.37 29.98
C PHE A 359 4.66 -7.62 29.11
N ASP A 360 5.02 -8.78 29.64
CA ASP A 360 4.75 -10.08 29.03
C ASP A 360 3.31 -10.51 29.35
N VAL A 361 2.49 -10.72 28.32
CA VAL A 361 1.05 -10.94 28.48
C VAL A 361 0.79 -12.41 28.83
N PRO A 362 0.17 -12.72 29.99
CA PRO A 362 -0.07 -14.08 30.43
C PRO A 362 -0.87 -14.91 29.41
N GLY A 363 -0.38 -16.11 29.11
CA GLY A 363 -1.08 -17.06 28.23
C GLY A 363 -1.07 -16.71 26.73
N GLN A 364 -0.50 -15.58 26.32
CA GLN A 364 -0.48 -15.14 24.91
C GLN A 364 0.80 -15.54 24.16
N GLY A 365 1.61 -16.41 24.77
CA GLY A 365 2.79 -17.07 24.19
C GLY A 365 3.81 -16.11 23.60
N GLY A 366 4.31 -15.21 24.44
CA GLY A 366 5.38 -14.27 24.12
C GLY A 366 4.90 -12.91 23.66
N ALA A 367 3.58 -12.70 23.53
CA ALA A 367 3.04 -11.38 23.25
C ALA A 367 3.39 -10.40 24.38
N LYS A 368 3.69 -9.17 24.00
CA LYS A 368 4.05 -8.08 24.90
C LYS A 368 3.03 -6.96 24.78
N GLN A 369 2.80 -6.21 25.85
CA GLN A 369 1.91 -5.06 25.82
C GLN A 369 2.47 -3.82 26.50
N LYS A 370 1.97 -2.66 26.06
CA LYS A 370 2.20 -1.38 26.69
C LYS A 370 1.00 -0.47 26.49
N ALA A 371 0.64 0.28 27.51
CA ALA A 371 -0.37 1.31 27.45
C ALA A 371 0.18 2.67 27.84
N MET A 372 -0.63 3.69 27.59
CA MET A 372 -0.46 4.99 28.22
C MET A 372 -0.56 4.89 29.75
N GLY A 373 -0.04 5.89 30.44
CA GLY A 373 0.03 5.92 31.90
C GLY A 373 1.39 5.52 32.44
N SER A 374 1.45 5.17 33.72
CA SER A 374 2.69 4.86 34.44
C SER A 374 2.51 3.67 35.38
N GLY A 375 3.63 3.10 35.84
CA GLY A 375 3.63 1.96 36.75
C GLY A 375 2.84 0.77 36.18
N ALA A 376 1.99 0.17 37.01
CA ALA A 376 1.17 -0.98 36.62
C ALA A 376 0.16 -0.68 35.50
N ASN A 377 -0.27 0.58 35.35
CA ASN A 377 -1.23 0.99 34.32
C ASN A 377 -0.60 1.02 32.92
N ALA A 378 0.72 1.21 32.83
CA ALA A 378 1.43 1.16 31.55
C ALA A 378 1.57 -0.27 30.99
N GLN A 379 1.13 -1.29 31.73
CA GLN A 379 1.32 -2.72 31.41
C GLN A 379 0.00 -3.49 31.37
N LYS A 380 -1.10 -2.83 31.00
CA LYS A 380 -2.43 -3.43 30.79
C LYS A 380 -3.25 -2.56 29.85
N PHE A 381 -4.41 -3.04 29.42
CA PHE A 381 -5.31 -2.24 28.58
C PHE A 381 -5.73 -0.94 29.26
N PHE A 382 -5.82 0.14 28.48
CA PHE A 382 -6.27 1.45 28.93
C PHE A 382 -7.44 1.89 28.05
N GLY A 383 -8.66 1.81 28.58
CA GLY A 383 -9.88 2.05 27.80
C GLY A 383 -10.08 3.52 27.41
N PRO A 384 -11.09 3.82 26.57
CA PRO A 384 -11.56 5.17 26.32
C PRO A 384 -11.88 5.92 27.61
N CYS A 385 -11.40 7.17 27.68
CA CYS A 385 -11.82 8.11 28.73
C CYS A 385 -11.77 9.56 28.25
N PRO A 386 -12.61 9.95 27.27
CA PRO A 386 -12.58 11.28 26.66
C PRO A 386 -13.20 12.40 27.53
N GLY A 387 -13.57 12.13 28.79
CA GLY A 387 -14.10 13.14 29.70
C GLY A 387 -15.50 13.64 29.32
N GLY A 388 -16.35 12.74 28.81
CA GLY A 388 -17.73 13.06 28.41
C GLY A 388 -17.89 13.57 26.98
N SER A 389 -16.80 13.97 26.31
CA SER A 389 -16.83 14.32 24.88
C SER A 389 -16.84 13.06 24.01
N THR A 390 -17.53 13.08 22.87
CA THR A 390 -17.51 11.95 21.93
C THR A 390 -16.21 11.95 21.14
N HIS A 391 -15.35 10.97 21.37
CA HIS A 391 -14.11 10.76 20.62
C HIS A 391 -14.19 9.48 19.78
N PRO A 392 -13.67 9.50 18.54
CA PRO A 392 -13.43 8.31 17.75
C PRO A 392 -12.16 7.58 18.22
N TYR A 393 -12.22 6.25 18.21
CA TYR A 393 -11.11 5.37 18.56
C TYR A 393 -10.90 4.31 17.47
N THR A 394 -9.66 3.85 17.33
CA THR A 394 -9.29 2.79 16.39
C THR A 394 -8.53 1.68 17.09
N PHE A 395 -8.92 0.42 16.83
CA PHE A 395 -8.06 -0.74 16.98
C PHE A 395 -7.49 -1.07 15.61
N THR A 396 -6.19 -0.99 15.43
CA THR A 396 -5.51 -1.32 14.18
C THR A 396 -4.75 -2.62 14.36
N LEU A 397 -5.14 -3.66 13.62
CA LEU A 397 -4.42 -4.91 13.52
C LEU A 397 -3.35 -4.77 12.44
N TYR A 398 -2.14 -5.20 12.76
CA TYR A 398 -0.99 -5.21 11.88
C TYR A 398 -0.52 -6.65 11.65
N ALA A 399 -0.32 -7.02 10.38
CA ALA A 399 0.38 -8.24 9.98
C ALA A 399 1.89 -7.96 9.91
N VAL A 400 2.66 -8.62 10.77
CA VAL A 400 4.09 -8.34 10.95
C VAL A 400 4.94 -9.41 10.24
N ASN A 401 5.94 -8.98 9.46
CA ASN A 401 6.86 -9.88 8.73
C ASN A 401 8.05 -10.37 9.58
N ALA A 402 7.88 -10.37 10.91
CA ALA A 402 8.83 -10.85 11.89
C ALA A 402 8.06 -11.54 13.02
N THR A 403 8.66 -12.57 13.63
CA THR A 403 8.12 -13.20 14.84
C THR A 403 8.25 -12.29 16.07
N THR A 404 9.19 -11.34 16.01
CA THR A 404 9.45 -10.35 17.05
C THR A 404 9.68 -9.00 16.40
N VAL A 405 8.95 -7.97 16.83
CA VAL A 405 9.12 -6.60 16.34
C VAL A 405 10.50 -6.08 16.78
N PRO A 406 11.36 -5.66 15.84
CA PRO A 406 12.73 -5.24 16.16
C PRO A 406 12.78 -3.87 16.84
N GLY A 407 13.78 -3.67 17.70
CA GLY A 407 14.12 -2.34 18.23
C GLY A 407 13.22 -1.83 19.36
N ILE A 408 12.30 -2.64 19.89
CA ILE A 408 11.41 -2.24 21.00
C ILE A 408 11.46 -3.21 22.18
N GLY A 409 11.28 -2.66 23.38
CA GLY A 409 11.28 -3.38 24.65
C GLY A 409 10.52 -2.63 25.75
N SER A 410 10.62 -3.08 26.99
CA SER A 410 9.87 -2.51 28.13
C SER A 410 10.15 -1.02 28.37
N GLY A 411 11.36 -0.56 28.05
CA GLY A 411 11.78 0.84 28.13
C GLY A 411 11.30 1.75 26.99
N SER A 412 10.77 1.19 25.90
CA SER A 412 10.36 1.98 24.73
C SER A 412 9.12 2.84 25.02
N SER A 413 9.05 4.04 24.47
CA SER A 413 7.84 4.87 24.51
C SER A 413 6.72 4.25 23.64
N THR A 414 5.47 4.66 23.87
CA THR A 414 4.34 4.26 23.04
C THR A 414 4.53 4.64 21.57
N ALA A 415 5.10 5.83 21.31
CA ALA A 415 5.43 6.28 19.96
C ALA A 415 6.51 5.42 19.27
N GLN A 416 7.55 5.01 20.02
CA GLN A 416 8.57 4.08 19.50
C GLN A 416 7.96 2.72 19.16
N ILE A 417 7.06 2.22 20.00
CA ILE A 417 6.34 0.96 19.78
C ILE A 417 5.48 1.04 18.52
N GLU A 418 4.64 2.07 18.39
CA GLU A 418 3.80 2.25 17.21
C GLU A 418 4.61 2.32 15.93
N THR A 419 5.69 3.12 15.93
CA THR A 419 6.57 3.27 14.76
C THR A 419 7.24 1.96 14.39
N ALA A 420 7.75 1.20 15.36
CA ALA A 420 8.39 -0.08 15.10
C ALA A 420 7.40 -1.14 14.57
N ILE A 421 6.17 -1.17 15.11
CA ILE A 421 5.09 -2.02 14.60
C ILE A 421 4.81 -1.66 13.15
N LYS A 422 4.51 -0.38 12.86
CA LYS A 422 4.23 0.10 11.50
C LYS A 422 5.34 -0.26 10.51
N ASN A 423 6.60 -0.05 10.88
CA ASN A 423 7.76 -0.37 10.04
C ASN A 423 7.96 -1.88 9.79
N ALA A 424 7.59 -2.72 10.76
CA ALA A 424 7.73 -4.17 10.64
C ALA A 424 6.52 -4.85 9.95
N SER A 425 5.50 -4.07 9.59
CA SER A 425 4.22 -4.58 9.09
C SER A 425 4.14 -4.55 7.57
N THR A 426 3.43 -5.52 7.01
CA THR A 426 3.17 -5.65 5.56
C THR A 426 1.72 -5.32 5.18
N ALA A 427 0.83 -5.28 6.16
CA ALA A 427 -0.59 -5.03 5.98
C ALA A 427 -1.20 -4.56 7.31
N ASN A 428 -2.27 -3.78 7.24
CA ASN A 428 -3.06 -3.40 8.40
C ASN A 428 -4.56 -3.26 8.09
N VAL A 429 -5.38 -3.41 9.13
CA VAL A 429 -6.83 -3.21 9.09
C VAL A 429 -7.34 -2.62 10.40
N LYS A 430 -8.40 -1.80 10.32
CA LYS A 430 -8.97 -1.09 11.47
C LYS A 430 -10.33 -1.66 11.89
N LEU A 431 -10.58 -1.69 13.19
CA LEU A 431 -11.90 -1.73 13.82
C LEU A 431 -12.09 -0.41 14.58
N ARG A 432 -13.11 0.35 14.22
CA ARG A 432 -13.41 1.68 14.77
C ARG A 432 -14.50 1.59 15.81
N GLY A 433 -14.41 2.44 16.81
CA GLY A 433 -15.47 2.63 17.77
C GLY A 433 -15.55 4.08 18.24
N ASN A 434 -16.68 4.46 18.82
CA ASN A 434 -16.86 5.78 19.42
C ASN A 434 -17.05 5.65 20.93
N SER A 435 -16.57 6.60 21.71
CA SER A 435 -16.86 6.66 23.15
C SER A 435 -17.10 8.09 23.59
N ASN A 436 -18.06 8.26 24.49
CA ASN A 436 -18.31 9.50 25.23
C ASN A 436 -18.10 9.29 26.75
N ALA A 437 -17.29 8.30 27.13
CA ALA A 437 -17.06 7.97 28.53
C ALA A 437 -16.46 9.14 29.31
N GLY A 438 -16.94 9.36 30.52
CA GLY A 438 -16.42 10.32 31.47
C GLY A 438 -16.56 9.74 32.88
N THR A 439 -15.53 9.94 33.70
CA THR A 439 -15.53 9.56 35.12
C THR A 439 -16.43 10.46 35.94
#